data_AF-A0A383WE87-F1
#
_entry.id   AF-A0A383WE87-F1
#
_cell.length_a   1.000
_cell.length_b   1.000
_cell.length_c   1.000
_cell.angle_alpha   90.00
_cell.angle_beta   90.00
_cell.angle_gamma   90.00
#
_symmetry.space_group_name_H-M   'P 1'
#
loop_
_entity.id
_entity.type
_entity.pdbx_description
1 polymer ?
#
loop_
_entity_poly.entity_id
_entity_poly.type
_entity_poly.pdbx_seq_one_letter_code
_entity_poly.pdbx_strand_id
1 'polypeptide(L)'
;MLGLQQRATAGLNASRRAVLASPVRHVAHRWRAVRTMAAAADASDPTGSFISQFTLQGAASGPLAGLTLAVKDLYDIAGHKTGFGSPSWLQTHPTADVTAPPVAALLDAGAAVVGKTHMDELAYSLMGQNAHYGTPVNVAAPGRVPGGSSSGSAAAVAAGQADIGLGSDTGGSVRVPGSFCGLFGLRPTHGRISLEHARPLAASYDTCGWFARDAALLQRVGQVLLQHPTTQNPTPLPRFKPRWLVAKDAFAVADPAATQAIYDALAGPRFEKVQAVLGAPSEVQIAGNNLAADGLQELSAWVEAFRITQAYEIWQEHGAWVKQSQPHFGPGVADRFKMASEITQQEQQAAATQRDRIKQHVRQLLGSDGLLALPTAPGPAIACDAMQQQQNEFRKGLLSLTCIAGLAGLPQVTLPLAAVDGMPVGLSLIGPAGSDEQLLEVAVQLAAAVQD
;
A
#
# COMPACT_ATOMS: atom_id res chain seq x y z
N MET A 1 52.07 12.40 -53.93
CA MET A 1 52.59 11.05 -54.22
C MET A 1 51.76 10.07 -53.40
N LEU A 2 50.79 9.42 -54.07
CA LEU A 2 50.72 7.95 -54.29
C LEU A 2 50.30 7.21 -53.02
N GLY A 3 49.19 6.48 -52.92
CA GLY A 3 48.12 6.00 -53.81
C GLY A 3 47.21 5.12 -52.94
N LEU A 4 45.87 5.18 -53.06
CA LEU A 4 45.02 4.20 -53.79
C LEU A 4 45.06 2.79 -53.14
N GLN A 5 43.97 2.05 -52.87
CA GLN A 5 42.64 2.04 -53.48
C GLN A 5 41.62 1.17 -52.71
N GLN A 6 40.35 1.52 -52.91
CA GLN A 6 39.10 0.81 -52.59
C GLN A 6 38.93 -0.57 -53.27
N ARG A 7 38.04 -1.41 -52.69
CA ARG A 7 36.80 -2.05 -53.26
C ARG A 7 36.56 -3.43 -52.61
N ALA A 8 35.50 -3.66 -51.82
CA ALA A 8 34.07 -3.85 -52.13
C ALA A 8 33.69 -5.27 -52.61
N THR A 9 32.86 -5.99 -51.84
CA THR A 9 31.49 -6.49 -52.17
C THR A 9 31.11 -7.82 -51.50
N ALA A 10 29.81 -7.89 -51.10
CA ALA A 10 28.94 -9.06 -50.84
C ALA A 10 29.33 -10.01 -49.69
N GLY A 11 28.50 -10.34 -48.71
CA GLY A 11 27.04 -10.36 -48.63
C GLY A 11 26.64 -11.76 -48.14
N LEU A 12 26.10 -11.88 -46.92
CA LEU A 12 25.29 -13.03 -46.47
C LEU A 12 24.54 -12.65 -45.18
N ASN A 13 23.22 -12.53 -45.33
CA ASN A 13 22.23 -12.51 -44.26
C ASN A 13 22.25 -13.84 -43.50
N ALA A 14 22.15 -13.79 -42.16
CA ALA A 14 21.04 -14.42 -41.42
C ALA A 14 21.25 -14.32 -39.90
N SER A 15 20.22 -13.79 -39.23
CA SER A 15 19.78 -14.13 -37.87
C SER A 15 20.80 -14.06 -36.73
N ARG A 16 20.72 -12.99 -35.93
CA ARG A 16 20.68 -13.06 -34.45
C ARG A 16 20.22 -11.71 -33.89
N ARG A 17 18.94 -11.63 -33.52
CA ARG A 17 18.42 -10.64 -32.58
C ARG A 17 19.10 -10.89 -31.23
N ALA A 18 20.18 -10.18 -30.95
CA ALA A 18 20.65 -9.97 -29.59
C ALA A 18 19.94 -8.72 -29.06
N VAL A 19 18.77 -8.92 -28.45
CA VAL A 19 18.20 -7.90 -27.56
C VAL A 19 19.15 -7.83 -26.36
N LEU A 20 19.76 -6.67 -26.17
CA LEU A 20 20.58 -6.34 -25.01
C LEU A 20 19.69 -6.39 -23.76
N ALA A 21 19.65 -7.55 -23.11
CA ALA A 21 19.22 -7.67 -21.73
C ALA A 21 20.31 -7.02 -20.85
N SER A 22 20.03 -5.82 -20.35
CA SER A 22 20.83 -5.19 -19.31
C SER A 22 20.67 -6.00 -18.01
N PRO A 23 21.77 -6.43 -17.34
CA PRO A 23 21.67 -7.15 -16.08
C PRO A 23 21.56 -6.15 -14.93
N VAL A 24 20.35 -5.64 -14.67
CA VAL A 24 20.04 -5.03 -13.37
C VAL A 24 19.88 -6.19 -12.38
N ARG A 25 20.91 -6.42 -11.56
CA ARG A 25 20.86 -7.42 -10.49
C ARG A 25 19.79 -7.02 -9.48
N HIS A 26 18.71 -7.81 -9.43
CA HIS A 26 17.56 -7.57 -8.56
C HIS A 26 17.89 -7.85 -7.08
N VAL A 27 17.45 -6.98 -6.18
CA VAL A 27 17.48 -7.17 -4.72
C VAL A 27 16.31 -8.01 -4.17
N ALA A 28 15.67 -8.77 -5.05
CA ALA A 28 14.75 -9.84 -4.65
C ALA A 28 15.46 -11.05 -4.01
N HIS A 29 16.80 -11.08 -3.92
CA HIS A 29 17.54 -12.27 -3.48
C HIS A 29 17.66 -12.50 -1.96
N ARG A 30 17.09 -11.65 -1.09
CA ARG A 30 17.15 -11.90 0.37
C ARG A 30 16.03 -12.75 0.95
N TRP A 31 15.01 -13.09 0.18
CA TRP A 31 13.89 -13.92 0.65
C TRP A 31 13.80 -15.21 -0.18
N ARG A 32 14.80 -16.11 -0.03
CA ARG A 32 14.66 -17.47 -0.55
C ARG A 32 13.60 -18.18 0.28
N ALA A 33 12.39 -18.28 -0.28
CA ALA A 33 11.30 -19.07 0.28
C ALA A 33 11.78 -20.51 0.54
N VAL A 34 11.69 -20.95 1.80
CA VAL A 34 11.74 -22.38 2.12
C VAL A 34 10.42 -22.98 1.65
N ARG A 35 10.48 -23.76 0.57
CA ARG A 35 9.37 -24.58 0.08
C ARG A 35 9.16 -25.75 1.03
N THR A 36 8.22 -25.60 1.95
CA THR A 36 7.48 -26.72 2.54
C THR A 36 6.07 -26.25 2.84
N MET A 37 5.12 -26.64 1.99
CA MET A 37 3.69 -26.42 2.23
C MET A 37 3.07 -27.61 2.95
N ALA A 38 2.21 -27.33 3.92
CA ALA A 38 1.27 -28.26 4.51
C ALA A 38 -0.08 -28.19 3.78
N ALA A 39 -0.75 -29.35 3.70
CA ALA A 39 -2.16 -29.63 3.39
C ALA A 39 -2.84 -28.89 2.21
N ALA A 40 -3.09 -29.66 1.13
CA ALA A 40 -4.04 -29.43 0.04
C ALA A 40 -4.25 -27.98 -0.41
N ALA A 41 -3.15 -27.27 -0.71
CA ALA A 41 -3.24 -26.03 -1.46
C ALA A 41 -3.75 -26.34 -2.88
N ASP A 42 -4.69 -25.53 -3.37
CA ASP A 42 -5.02 -25.54 -4.80
C ASP A 42 -3.74 -25.27 -5.59
N ALA A 43 -3.42 -26.13 -6.55
CA ALA A 43 -2.21 -25.99 -7.34
C ALA A 43 -2.19 -24.64 -8.10
N SER A 44 -3.35 -24.02 -8.37
CA SER A 44 -3.45 -22.70 -9.01
C SER A 44 -3.33 -21.51 -8.05
N ASP A 45 -3.51 -21.71 -6.74
CA ASP A 45 -3.37 -20.67 -5.72
C ASP A 45 -2.69 -21.18 -4.45
N PRO A 46 -1.37 -21.43 -4.50
CA PRO A 46 -0.64 -21.98 -3.36
C PRO A 46 -0.64 -21.07 -2.13
N THR A 47 -0.97 -19.78 -2.24
CA THR A 47 -0.97 -18.88 -1.08
C THR A 47 -2.36 -18.56 -0.56
N GLY A 48 -3.44 -19.03 -1.20
CA GLY A 48 -4.80 -18.61 -0.88
C GLY A 48 -5.01 -17.11 -1.08
N SER A 49 -4.34 -16.51 -2.07
CA SER A 49 -4.41 -15.08 -2.35
C SER A 49 -5.70 -14.65 -3.05
N PHE A 50 -6.42 -15.57 -3.70
CA PHE A 50 -7.58 -15.26 -4.53
C PHE A 50 -8.89 -15.78 -3.91
N ILE A 51 -9.92 -14.93 -3.93
CA ILE A 51 -11.31 -15.34 -3.63
C ILE A 51 -12.00 -15.86 -4.91
N SER A 52 -11.58 -15.36 -6.07
CA SER A 52 -12.04 -15.82 -7.37
C SER A 52 -10.93 -15.63 -8.40
N GLN A 53 -10.54 -16.72 -9.07
CA GLN A 53 -9.56 -16.68 -10.16
C GLN A 53 -10.28 -16.65 -11.51
N PHE A 54 -9.89 -15.71 -12.36
CA PHE A 54 -10.35 -15.59 -13.75
C PHE A 54 -9.37 -14.72 -14.51
N THR A 55 -9.38 -14.79 -15.83
CA THR A 55 -8.53 -13.94 -16.66
C THR A 55 -9.37 -12.97 -17.47
N LEU A 56 -9.07 -11.67 -17.32
CA LEU A 56 -9.55 -10.63 -18.21
C LEU A 56 -8.34 -9.99 -18.90
N GLN A 57 -8.25 -10.15 -20.22
CA GLN A 57 -7.16 -9.60 -21.01
C GLN A 57 -7.26 -8.08 -21.07
N GLY A 58 -6.13 -7.40 -20.85
CA GLY A 58 -5.99 -5.97 -21.14
C GLY A 58 -5.78 -5.71 -22.62
N ALA A 59 -5.52 -4.44 -22.97
CA ALA A 59 -5.14 -4.04 -24.31
C ALA A 59 -3.89 -4.79 -24.80
N ALA A 60 -3.84 -5.10 -26.10
CA ALA A 60 -2.75 -5.86 -26.71
C ALA A 60 -1.37 -5.16 -26.63
N SER A 61 -1.36 -3.86 -26.37
CA SER A 61 -0.16 -3.03 -26.24
C SER A 61 -0.38 -1.96 -25.17
N GLY A 62 0.69 -1.44 -24.62
CA GLY A 62 0.65 -0.38 -23.61
C GLY A 62 1.82 -0.50 -22.65
N PRO A 63 1.97 0.45 -21.73
CA PRO A 63 3.09 0.46 -20.80
C PRO A 63 3.08 -0.72 -19.82
N LEU A 64 1.95 -1.42 -19.65
CA LEU A 64 1.80 -2.59 -18.77
C LEU A 64 1.50 -3.89 -19.55
N ALA A 65 1.62 -3.88 -20.88
CA ALA A 65 1.38 -5.06 -21.70
C ALA A 65 2.24 -6.26 -21.27
N GLY A 66 1.59 -7.42 -21.11
CA GLY A 66 2.23 -8.66 -20.69
C GLY A 66 2.44 -8.80 -19.18
N LEU A 67 1.98 -7.84 -18.38
CA LEU A 67 1.98 -7.94 -16.91
C LEU A 67 0.64 -8.44 -16.40
N THR A 68 0.67 -9.06 -15.23
CA THR A 68 -0.51 -9.61 -14.55
C THR A 68 -0.94 -8.75 -13.35
N LEU A 69 -2.25 -8.62 -13.16
CA LEU A 69 -2.88 -7.75 -12.17
C LEU A 69 -3.79 -8.55 -11.24
N ALA A 70 -3.50 -8.53 -9.94
CA ALA A 70 -4.37 -9.06 -8.90
C ALA A 70 -5.18 -7.91 -8.27
N VAL A 71 -6.51 -8.01 -8.27
CA VAL A 71 -7.39 -6.90 -7.88
C VAL A 71 -8.09 -7.20 -6.56
N LYS A 72 -7.92 -6.35 -5.55
CA LYS A 72 -8.66 -6.48 -4.28
C LYS A 72 -10.16 -6.59 -4.49
N ASP A 73 -10.80 -7.49 -3.74
CA ASP A 73 -12.23 -7.82 -3.82
C ASP A 73 -13.18 -6.70 -3.32
N LEU A 74 -12.83 -5.43 -3.55
CA LEU A 74 -13.68 -4.26 -3.34
C LEU A 74 -13.88 -3.42 -4.60
N TYR A 75 -13.08 -3.66 -5.65
CA TYR A 75 -13.23 -2.96 -6.92
C TYR A 75 -14.19 -3.74 -7.81
N ASP A 76 -15.23 -3.10 -8.33
CA ASP A 76 -16.12 -3.73 -9.29
C ASP A 76 -15.38 -4.03 -10.61
N ILE A 77 -15.73 -5.17 -11.21
CA ILE A 77 -15.27 -5.60 -12.53
C ILE A 77 -16.51 -6.10 -13.26
N ALA A 78 -16.82 -5.53 -14.41
CA ALA A 78 -18.02 -5.87 -15.18
C ALA A 78 -18.10 -7.39 -15.43
N GLY A 79 -19.27 -7.99 -15.16
CA GLY A 79 -19.49 -9.43 -15.27
C GLY A 79 -19.05 -10.26 -14.07
N HIS A 80 -18.44 -9.65 -13.04
CA HIS A 80 -18.02 -10.33 -11.82
C HIS A 80 -18.68 -9.73 -10.57
N LYS A 81 -18.94 -10.57 -9.58
CA LYS A 81 -19.40 -10.09 -8.26
C LYS A 81 -18.25 -9.53 -7.44
N THR A 82 -18.55 -8.52 -6.62
CA THR A 82 -17.64 -7.97 -5.61
C THR A 82 -18.07 -8.46 -4.24
N GLY A 83 -17.24 -9.26 -3.59
CA GLY A 83 -17.56 -9.90 -2.32
C GLY A 83 -17.23 -9.06 -1.09
N PHE A 84 -16.37 -8.04 -1.24
CA PHE A 84 -15.90 -7.19 -0.15
C PHE A 84 -15.37 -7.97 1.07
N GLY A 85 -14.80 -9.16 0.82
CA GLY A 85 -14.35 -10.06 1.87
C GLY A 85 -15.46 -10.57 2.80
N SER A 86 -16.73 -10.54 2.40
CA SER A 86 -17.86 -11.05 3.20
C SER A 86 -18.82 -11.92 2.38
N PRO A 87 -19.10 -13.17 2.78
CA PRO A 87 -20.11 -14.00 2.12
C PRO A 87 -21.50 -13.35 2.10
N SER A 88 -21.87 -12.65 3.18
CA SER A 88 -23.16 -11.96 3.30
C SER A 88 -23.27 -10.82 2.29
N TRP A 89 -22.19 -10.07 2.10
CA TRP A 89 -22.13 -9.01 1.09
C TRP A 89 -22.25 -9.60 -0.32
N LEU A 90 -21.46 -10.64 -0.62
CA LEU A 90 -21.47 -11.33 -1.91
C LEU A 90 -22.85 -11.89 -2.31
N GLN A 91 -23.60 -12.41 -1.33
CA GLN A 91 -24.95 -12.95 -1.53
C GLN A 91 -25.98 -11.86 -1.81
N THR A 92 -25.86 -10.72 -1.14
CA THR A 92 -26.85 -9.63 -1.19
C THR A 92 -26.62 -8.63 -2.32
N HIS A 93 -25.45 -8.65 -2.95
CA HIS A 93 -25.10 -7.73 -4.03
C HIS A 93 -25.09 -8.43 -5.40
N PRO A 94 -25.55 -7.73 -6.45
CA PRO A 94 -25.56 -8.26 -7.80
C PRO A 94 -24.14 -8.34 -8.38
N THR A 95 -24.04 -9.01 -9.53
CA THR A 95 -22.87 -8.88 -10.40
C THR A 95 -22.70 -7.44 -10.84
N ALA A 96 -21.47 -6.94 -10.92
CA ALA A 96 -21.22 -5.58 -11.37
C ALA A 96 -21.41 -5.46 -12.89
N ASP A 97 -22.02 -4.36 -13.31
CA ASP A 97 -22.18 -4.02 -14.74
C ASP A 97 -21.05 -3.14 -15.27
N VAL A 98 -20.29 -2.50 -14.37
CA VAL A 98 -19.24 -1.52 -14.70
C VAL A 98 -17.95 -1.92 -13.99
N THR A 99 -16.83 -1.77 -14.69
CA THR A 99 -15.49 -1.94 -14.12
C THR A 99 -15.01 -0.63 -13.48
N ALA A 100 -14.49 -0.69 -12.26
CA ALA A 100 -13.99 0.48 -11.55
C ALA A 100 -12.88 1.19 -12.34
N PRO A 101 -12.86 2.54 -12.38
CA PRO A 101 -11.89 3.32 -13.16
C PRO A 101 -10.42 2.91 -13.00
N PRO A 102 -9.88 2.67 -11.78
CA PRO A 102 -8.48 2.26 -11.66
C PRO A 102 -8.20 0.87 -12.25
N VAL A 103 -9.19 -0.04 -12.26
CA VAL A 103 -9.04 -1.35 -12.89
C VAL A 103 -9.09 -1.20 -14.42
N ALA A 104 -10.04 -0.42 -14.93
CA ALA A 104 -10.17 -0.13 -16.36
C ALA A 104 -8.89 0.52 -16.92
N ALA A 105 -8.35 1.53 -16.23
CA ALA A 105 -7.11 2.20 -16.64
C ALA A 105 -5.91 1.24 -16.76
N LEU A 106 -5.81 0.25 -15.88
CA LEU A 106 -4.73 -0.74 -15.93
C LEU A 106 -4.93 -1.78 -17.03
N LEU A 107 -6.18 -2.18 -17.29
CA LEU A 107 -6.55 -3.02 -18.44
C LEU A 107 -6.23 -2.30 -19.76
N ASP A 108 -6.62 -1.04 -19.88
CA ASP A 108 -6.35 -0.19 -21.07
C ASP A 108 -4.85 0.03 -21.29
N ALA A 109 -4.05 0.04 -20.22
CA ALA A 109 -2.59 0.08 -20.28
C ALA A 109 -1.95 -1.29 -20.61
N GLY A 110 -2.74 -2.36 -20.74
CA GLY A 110 -2.33 -3.68 -21.21
C GLY A 110 -2.09 -4.73 -20.13
N ALA A 111 -2.34 -4.42 -18.85
CA ALA A 111 -2.25 -5.44 -17.80
C ALA A 111 -3.43 -6.43 -17.90
N ALA A 112 -3.19 -7.72 -17.67
CA ALA A 112 -4.26 -8.72 -17.62
C ALA A 112 -4.66 -8.99 -16.16
N VAL A 113 -5.95 -8.89 -15.83
CA VAL A 113 -6.45 -9.29 -14.51
C VAL A 113 -6.40 -10.80 -14.39
N VAL A 114 -5.88 -11.31 -13.27
CA VAL A 114 -5.79 -12.76 -12.97
C VAL A 114 -6.73 -13.21 -11.85
N GLY A 115 -7.50 -12.29 -11.29
CA GLY A 115 -8.58 -12.60 -10.36
C GLY A 115 -8.82 -11.51 -9.32
N LYS A 116 -9.80 -11.79 -8.46
CA LYS A 116 -10.14 -10.99 -7.29
C LYS A 116 -9.48 -11.57 -6.04
N THR A 117 -8.78 -10.73 -5.31
CA THR A 117 -7.94 -11.19 -4.19
C THR A 117 -8.64 -11.11 -2.86
N HIS A 118 -8.21 -12.00 -1.96
CA HIS A 118 -8.53 -11.98 -0.55
C HIS A 118 -8.31 -10.60 0.07
N MET A 119 -9.14 -10.28 1.05
CA MET A 119 -9.04 -9.08 1.89
C MET A 119 -9.66 -9.33 3.25
N ASP A 120 -9.30 -8.50 4.24
CA ASP A 120 -10.04 -8.45 5.50
C ASP A 120 -11.50 -8.10 5.22
N GLU A 121 -12.40 -8.71 5.97
CA GLU A 121 -13.84 -8.53 5.84
C GLU A 121 -14.21 -7.04 5.91
N LEU A 122 -14.92 -6.59 4.87
CA LEU A 122 -15.37 -5.20 4.67
C LEU A 122 -14.24 -4.17 4.76
N ALA A 123 -12.99 -4.57 4.48
CA ALA A 123 -11.78 -3.78 4.65
C ALA A 123 -11.49 -3.28 6.08
N TYR A 124 -12.26 -3.69 7.11
CA TYR A 124 -12.23 -3.07 8.44
C TYR A 124 -11.25 -3.75 9.42
N SER A 125 -10.04 -4.02 8.94
CA SER A 125 -8.92 -4.57 9.71
C SER A 125 -7.59 -4.29 9.01
N LEU A 126 -6.47 -4.66 9.63
CA LEU A 126 -5.09 -4.45 9.14
C LEU A 126 -4.25 -5.73 9.23
N MET A 127 -4.84 -6.86 9.62
CA MET A 127 -4.09 -8.10 9.87
C MET A 127 -4.02 -8.99 8.62
N GLY A 128 -5.00 -8.94 7.72
CA GLY A 128 -5.04 -9.86 6.59
C GLY A 128 -5.80 -11.15 6.87
N GLN A 129 -6.39 -11.26 8.05
CA GLN A 129 -7.17 -12.42 8.50
C GLN A 129 -8.65 -12.19 8.25
N ASN A 130 -9.32 -13.21 7.73
CA ASN A 130 -10.75 -13.20 7.45
C ASN A 130 -11.39 -14.46 8.04
N ALA A 131 -12.38 -14.30 8.91
CA ALA A 131 -13.03 -15.42 9.59
C ALA A 131 -13.72 -16.41 8.63
N HIS A 132 -14.10 -15.94 7.44
CA HIS A 132 -14.83 -16.73 6.44
C HIS A 132 -13.92 -17.41 5.43
N TYR A 133 -12.82 -16.74 5.08
CA TYR A 133 -11.94 -17.15 3.97
C TYR A 133 -10.53 -17.55 4.41
N GLY A 134 -10.20 -17.45 5.70
CA GLY A 134 -8.90 -17.80 6.24
C GLY A 134 -7.90 -16.65 6.17
N THR A 135 -6.64 -16.96 5.84
CA THR A 135 -5.56 -15.98 5.81
C THR A 135 -4.57 -16.35 4.70
N PRO A 136 -4.27 -15.44 3.76
CA PRO A 136 -3.27 -15.69 2.73
C PRO A 136 -1.89 -15.94 3.35
N VAL A 137 -1.10 -16.81 2.72
CA VAL A 137 0.26 -17.12 3.17
C VAL A 137 1.18 -15.93 2.91
N ASN A 138 1.80 -15.39 3.97
CA ASN A 138 2.90 -14.46 3.83
C ASN A 138 4.20 -15.22 3.49
N VAL A 139 4.56 -15.23 2.20
CA VAL A 139 5.77 -15.93 1.73
C VAL A 139 7.08 -15.27 2.19
N ALA A 140 7.05 -13.99 2.57
CA ALA A 140 8.22 -13.27 3.08
C ALA A 140 8.43 -13.46 4.59
N ALA A 141 7.39 -13.90 5.31
CA ALA A 141 7.45 -14.26 6.73
C ALA A 141 6.48 -15.44 7.01
N PRO A 142 6.87 -16.70 6.71
CA PRO A 142 5.99 -17.86 6.88
C PRO A 142 5.44 -18.00 8.31
N GLY A 143 4.16 -18.38 8.42
CA GLY A 143 3.45 -18.48 9.70
C GLY A 143 3.01 -17.15 10.32
N ARG A 144 3.27 -16.03 9.62
CA ARG A 144 2.92 -14.68 10.07
C ARG A 144 1.91 -14.04 9.15
N VAL A 145 1.21 -13.05 9.71
CA VAL A 145 0.14 -12.38 8.98
C VAL A 145 0.69 -11.62 7.76
N PRO A 146 0.01 -11.62 6.61
CA PRO A 146 0.42 -10.83 5.45
C PRO A 146 0.18 -9.33 5.64
N GLY A 147 -0.59 -8.94 6.67
CA GLY A 147 -1.10 -7.59 6.82
C GLY A 147 -2.33 -7.37 5.95
N GLY A 148 -3.07 -6.31 6.21
CA GLY A 148 -4.36 -6.05 5.58
C GLY A 148 -4.69 -4.56 5.51
N SER A 149 -5.80 -4.17 4.89
CA SER A 149 -6.82 -5.09 4.35
C SER A 149 -6.57 -5.66 2.96
N SER A 150 -5.53 -5.23 2.24
CA SER A 150 -5.23 -5.73 0.89
C SER A 150 -4.34 -6.99 0.89
N SER A 151 -4.70 -7.97 1.73
CA SER A 151 -3.84 -9.12 2.05
C SER A 151 -3.54 -10.03 0.87
N GLY A 152 -4.57 -10.42 0.11
CA GLY A 152 -4.39 -11.28 -1.06
C GLY A 152 -3.64 -10.58 -2.19
N SER A 153 -3.82 -9.27 -2.35
CA SER A 153 -3.09 -8.49 -3.36
C SER A 153 -1.58 -8.49 -3.07
N ALA A 154 -1.20 -8.29 -1.81
CA ALA A 154 0.21 -8.33 -1.41
C ALA A 154 0.78 -9.76 -1.45
N ALA A 155 0.04 -10.75 -0.95
CA ALA A 155 0.48 -12.15 -0.98
C ALA A 155 0.69 -12.66 -2.43
N ALA A 156 -0.22 -12.35 -3.35
CA ALA A 156 -0.10 -12.72 -4.77
C ALA A 156 1.15 -12.10 -5.42
N VAL A 157 1.42 -10.82 -5.15
CA VAL A 157 2.59 -10.12 -5.70
C VAL A 157 3.89 -10.64 -5.09
N ALA A 158 3.92 -10.86 -3.78
CA ALA A 158 5.09 -11.40 -3.08
C ALA A 158 5.43 -12.82 -3.54
N ALA A 159 4.41 -13.64 -3.82
CA ALA A 159 4.57 -15.01 -4.30
C ALA A 159 4.84 -15.12 -5.81
N GLY A 160 4.78 -14.01 -6.55
CA GLY A 160 4.95 -14.02 -8.00
C GLY A 160 3.75 -14.57 -8.78
N GLN A 161 2.57 -14.67 -8.15
CA GLN A 161 1.31 -15.05 -8.81
C GLN A 161 0.70 -13.88 -9.59
N ALA A 162 1.10 -12.65 -9.29
CA ALA A 162 0.83 -11.46 -10.08
C ALA A 162 2.02 -10.50 -10.06
N ASP A 163 2.12 -9.61 -11.06
CA ASP A 163 3.16 -8.57 -11.10
C ASP A 163 2.73 -7.31 -10.33
N ILE A 164 1.44 -6.98 -10.41
CA ILE A 164 0.84 -5.80 -9.82
C ILE A 164 -0.30 -6.24 -8.90
N GLY A 165 -0.36 -5.64 -7.71
CA GLY A 165 -1.48 -5.80 -6.79
C GLY A 165 -2.21 -4.48 -6.65
N LEU A 166 -3.51 -4.44 -6.93
CA LEU A 166 -4.34 -3.27 -6.67
C LEU A 166 -5.05 -3.42 -5.33
N GLY A 167 -4.93 -2.42 -4.45
CA GLY A 167 -5.54 -2.42 -3.13
C GLY A 167 -6.17 -1.07 -2.79
N SER A 168 -6.74 -1.00 -1.58
CA SER A 168 -7.19 0.28 -1.01
C SER A 168 -6.42 0.58 0.26
N ASP A 169 -6.22 1.85 0.57
CA ASP A 169 -5.59 2.30 1.82
C ASP A 169 -6.44 3.37 2.51
N THR A 170 -7.03 3.00 3.65
CA THR A 170 -7.79 3.90 4.54
C THR A 170 -6.96 4.23 5.79
N GLY A 171 -6.56 3.19 6.52
CA GLY A 171 -5.74 3.27 7.73
C GLY A 171 -4.41 2.53 7.61
N GLY A 172 -3.91 2.29 6.41
CA GLY A 172 -2.68 1.53 6.17
C GLY A 172 -2.84 0.32 5.27
N SER A 173 -4.01 0.12 4.65
CA SER A 173 -4.36 -1.13 3.98
C SER A 173 -3.55 -1.48 2.72
N VAL A 174 -2.68 -0.59 2.25
CA VAL A 174 -1.61 -0.90 1.28
C VAL A 174 -0.25 -0.88 1.97
N ARG A 175 0.00 0.11 2.81
CA ARG A 175 1.32 0.30 3.44
C ARG A 175 1.71 -0.85 4.38
N VAL A 176 0.78 -1.32 5.21
CA VAL A 176 1.00 -2.41 6.17
C VAL A 176 1.34 -3.74 5.47
N PRO A 177 0.49 -4.25 4.56
CA PRO A 177 0.85 -5.47 3.84
C PRO A 177 2.09 -5.29 2.93
N GLY A 178 2.35 -4.07 2.43
CA GLY A 178 3.58 -3.78 1.70
C GLY A 178 4.82 -3.97 2.59
N SER A 179 4.78 -3.46 3.81
CA SER A 179 5.84 -3.68 4.81
C SER A 179 5.99 -5.16 5.16
N PHE A 180 4.91 -5.88 5.45
CA PHE A 180 4.98 -7.27 5.94
C PHE A 180 5.33 -8.29 4.87
N CYS A 181 4.92 -8.06 3.62
CA CYS A 181 5.22 -8.94 2.49
C CYS A 181 6.50 -8.55 1.74
N GLY A 182 7.23 -7.51 2.21
CA GLY A 182 8.48 -7.07 1.59
C GLY A 182 8.29 -6.47 0.19
N LEU A 183 7.24 -5.68 0.00
CA LEU A 183 6.87 -5.05 -1.26
C LEU A 183 6.97 -3.53 -1.18
N PHE A 184 7.17 -2.91 -2.35
CA PHE A 184 6.88 -1.50 -2.50
C PHE A 184 5.37 -1.31 -2.55
N GLY A 185 4.88 -0.23 -1.95
CA GLY A 185 3.46 0.12 -2.02
C GLY A 185 3.22 1.62 -1.90
N LEU A 186 2.21 2.13 -2.61
CA LEU A 186 1.83 3.54 -2.57
C LEU A 186 0.38 3.70 -2.08
N ARG A 187 0.21 4.55 -1.06
CA ARG A 187 -1.03 5.30 -0.82
C ARG A 187 -0.88 6.65 -1.54
N PRO A 188 -1.70 6.98 -2.53
CA PRO A 188 -1.63 8.30 -3.18
C PRO A 188 -2.27 9.39 -2.30
N THR A 189 -2.12 10.64 -2.75
CA THR A 189 -2.88 11.80 -2.28
C THR A 189 -4.37 11.47 -2.30
N HIS A 190 -5.07 11.82 -1.22
CA HIS A 190 -6.51 11.55 -1.11
C HIS A 190 -7.31 12.29 -2.19
N GLY A 191 -8.30 11.62 -2.76
CA GLY A 191 -9.16 12.14 -3.83
C GLY A 191 -8.52 12.18 -5.22
N ARG A 192 -7.25 11.76 -5.38
CA ARG A 192 -6.54 11.84 -6.65
C ARG A 192 -7.06 10.82 -7.68
N ILE A 193 -7.08 9.55 -7.31
CA ILE A 193 -7.61 8.47 -8.14
C ILE A 193 -9.06 8.19 -7.74
N SER A 194 -9.95 8.13 -8.74
CA SER A 194 -11.37 7.83 -8.51
C SER A 194 -11.56 6.47 -7.84
N LEU A 195 -12.48 6.43 -6.88
CA LEU A 195 -12.97 5.22 -6.23
C LEU A 195 -14.43 4.92 -6.59
N GLU A 196 -14.94 5.52 -7.67
CA GLU A 196 -16.24 5.10 -8.23
C GLU A 196 -16.23 3.61 -8.53
N HIS A 197 -17.33 2.94 -8.21
CA HIS A 197 -17.46 1.49 -8.31
C HIS A 197 -16.42 0.69 -7.48
N ALA A 198 -15.83 1.30 -6.47
CA ALA A 198 -15.16 0.60 -5.37
C ALA A 198 -16.04 0.64 -4.12
N ARG A 199 -16.02 -0.42 -3.30
CA ARG A 199 -16.76 -0.44 -2.04
C ARG A 199 -16.06 0.47 -1.01
N PRO A 200 -16.71 1.54 -0.54
CA PRO A 200 -16.11 2.47 0.42
C PRO A 200 -16.02 1.84 1.82
N LEU A 201 -14.99 2.24 2.56
CA LEU A 201 -14.89 2.00 4.00
C LEU A 201 -15.16 3.32 4.75
N ALA A 202 -14.33 4.33 4.52
CA ALA A 202 -14.48 5.67 5.07
C ALA A 202 -13.98 6.69 4.04
N ALA A 203 -14.91 7.28 3.30
CA ALA A 203 -14.63 8.10 2.12
C ALA A 203 -13.66 9.27 2.38
N SER A 204 -13.63 9.81 3.61
CA SER A 204 -12.68 10.87 3.99
C SER A 204 -11.22 10.43 3.97
N TYR A 205 -10.95 9.12 3.93
CA TYR A 205 -9.61 8.54 4.05
C TYR A 205 -9.25 7.58 2.92
N ASP A 206 -10.24 6.96 2.29
CA ASP A 206 -10.05 5.92 1.28
C ASP A 206 -9.25 6.41 0.07
N THR A 207 -8.30 5.57 -0.36
CA THR A 207 -7.50 5.80 -1.57
C THR A 207 -7.29 4.50 -2.33
N CYS A 208 -7.11 4.61 -3.66
CA CYS A 208 -6.67 3.50 -4.49
C CYS A 208 -5.14 3.41 -4.46
N GLY A 209 -4.60 2.35 -3.87
CA GLY A 209 -3.16 2.14 -3.79
C GLY A 209 -2.75 0.84 -4.49
N TRP A 210 -1.45 0.63 -4.66
CA TRP A 210 -0.95 -0.54 -5.37
C TRP A 210 0.40 -1.02 -4.86
N PHE A 211 0.76 -2.24 -5.25
CA PHE A 211 1.99 -2.93 -4.89
C PHE A 211 2.80 -3.32 -6.12
N ALA A 212 4.12 -3.40 -5.94
CA ALA A 212 5.03 -4.06 -6.87
C ALA A 212 6.25 -4.62 -6.11
N ARG A 213 6.94 -5.60 -6.71
CA ARG A 213 8.19 -6.15 -6.16
C ARG A 213 9.39 -5.21 -6.34
N ASP A 214 9.33 -4.31 -7.31
CA ASP A 214 10.38 -3.33 -7.58
C ASP A 214 9.80 -1.92 -7.76
N ALA A 215 10.62 -0.93 -7.42
CA ALA A 215 10.22 0.47 -7.44
C ALA A 215 9.92 0.99 -8.86
N ALA A 216 10.57 0.46 -9.90
CA ALA A 216 10.38 0.91 -11.27
C ALA A 216 9.00 0.50 -11.80
N LEU A 217 8.57 -0.74 -11.51
CA LEU A 217 7.20 -1.17 -11.81
C LEU A 217 6.18 -0.39 -10.97
N LEU A 218 6.45 -0.13 -9.68
CA LEU A 218 5.58 0.71 -8.86
C LEU A 218 5.35 2.09 -9.50
N GLN A 219 6.44 2.72 -9.99
CA GLN A 219 6.38 4.01 -10.66
C GLN A 219 5.63 3.93 -12.01
N ARG A 220 5.86 2.90 -12.81
CA ARG A 220 5.16 2.70 -14.10
C ARG A 220 3.65 2.57 -13.92
N VAL A 221 3.20 1.85 -12.89
CA VAL A 221 1.77 1.80 -12.52
C VAL A 221 1.27 3.18 -12.11
N GLY A 222 2.07 3.93 -11.35
CA GLY A 222 1.76 5.32 -10.99
C GLY A 222 1.62 6.24 -12.20
N GLN A 223 2.46 6.11 -13.22
CA GLN A 223 2.34 6.88 -14.47
C GLN A 223 1.00 6.63 -15.17
N VAL A 224 0.49 5.39 -15.13
CA VAL A 224 -0.83 5.06 -15.70
C VAL A 224 -1.96 5.67 -14.87
N LEU A 225 -1.96 5.43 -13.55
CA LEU A 225 -3.08 5.82 -12.69
C LEU A 225 -3.12 7.32 -12.40
N LEU A 226 -1.97 7.96 -12.19
CA LEU A 226 -1.88 9.36 -11.79
C LEU A 226 -2.00 10.34 -12.98
N GLN A 227 -1.78 9.87 -14.21
CA GLN A 227 -1.92 10.67 -15.43
C GLN A 227 -3.20 10.32 -16.21
N HIS A 228 -4.08 9.49 -15.66
CA HIS A 228 -5.34 9.14 -16.29
C HIS A 228 -6.24 10.38 -16.43
N PRO A 229 -7.01 10.55 -17.53
CA PRO A 229 -7.83 11.75 -17.76
C PRO A 229 -8.86 12.05 -16.66
N THR A 230 -9.33 11.02 -15.94
CA THR A 230 -10.28 11.17 -14.83
C THR A 230 -9.61 11.42 -13.47
N THR A 231 -8.28 11.48 -13.43
CA THR A 231 -7.52 11.73 -12.21
C THR A 231 -7.59 13.21 -11.83
N GLN A 232 -7.91 13.47 -10.57
CA GLN A 232 -7.94 14.82 -10.03
C GLN A 232 -6.50 15.28 -9.82
N ASN A 233 -6.05 16.22 -10.64
CA ASN A 233 -4.71 16.77 -10.51
C ASN A 233 -4.71 17.90 -9.47
N PRO A 234 -4.01 17.74 -8.33
CA PRO A 234 -3.76 18.86 -7.45
C PRO A 234 -2.89 19.90 -8.17
N THR A 235 -2.81 21.11 -7.61
CA THR A 235 -1.90 22.14 -8.12
C THR A 235 -0.50 21.55 -8.27
N PRO A 236 0.11 21.59 -9.48
CA PRO A 236 1.41 21.00 -9.70
C PRO A 236 2.43 21.57 -8.72
N LEU A 237 3.04 20.69 -7.92
CA LEU A 237 4.17 21.08 -7.09
C LEU A 237 5.41 21.18 -7.98
N PRO A 238 6.23 22.24 -7.86
CA PRO A 238 7.52 22.27 -8.53
C PRO A 238 8.35 21.08 -8.08
N ARG A 239 9.27 20.62 -8.94
CA ARG A 239 10.27 19.63 -8.49
C ARG A 239 11.02 20.20 -7.30
N PHE A 240 10.97 19.49 -6.17
CA PHE A 240 11.61 19.94 -4.95
C PHE A 240 12.88 19.14 -4.66
N LYS A 241 13.85 19.81 -4.04
CA LYS A 241 14.94 19.13 -3.35
C LYS A 241 14.38 18.69 -1.99
N PRO A 242 14.33 17.39 -1.69
CA PRO A 242 13.72 16.94 -0.44
C PRO A 242 14.41 17.52 0.79
N ARG A 243 13.58 17.92 1.75
CA ARG A 243 13.99 18.23 3.11
C ARG A 243 13.65 17.02 3.98
N TRP A 244 14.64 16.17 4.23
CA TRP A 244 14.44 14.93 4.96
C TRP A 244 14.14 15.18 6.44
N LEU A 245 12.90 14.87 6.83
CA LEU A 245 12.44 14.92 8.21
C LEU A 245 12.35 13.51 8.79
N VAL A 246 13.01 13.26 9.91
CA VAL A 246 12.97 11.98 10.62
C VAL A 246 12.03 12.09 11.81
N ALA A 247 10.92 11.33 11.78
CA ALA A 247 9.84 11.41 12.75
C ALA A 247 10.18 10.72 14.09
N LYS A 248 10.75 11.45 15.06
CA LYS A 248 11.24 10.85 16.32
C LYS A 248 10.17 10.09 17.08
N ASP A 249 8.99 10.67 17.20
CA ASP A 249 7.84 10.09 17.89
C ASP A 249 7.26 8.88 17.16
N ALA A 250 7.29 8.87 15.83
CA ALA A 250 6.92 7.68 15.07
C ALA A 250 7.96 6.55 15.25
N PHE A 251 9.25 6.87 15.26
CA PHE A 251 10.31 5.88 15.58
C PHE A 251 10.23 5.38 17.03
N ALA A 252 9.70 6.17 17.96
CA ALA A 252 9.47 5.75 19.34
C ALA A 252 8.28 4.78 19.50
N VAL A 253 7.36 4.72 18.53
CA VAL A 253 6.28 3.71 18.48
C VAL A 253 6.82 2.36 18.00
N ALA A 254 7.89 2.35 17.21
CA ALA A 254 8.45 1.13 16.66
C ALA A 254 9.34 0.37 17.65
N ASP A 255 9.37 -0.95 17.49
CA ASP A 255 10.25 -1.84 18.23
C ASP A 255 11.71 -1.42 18.03
N PRO A 256 12.56 -1.42 19.07
CA PRO A 256 13.96 -0.99 18.95
C PRO A 256 14.74 -1.74 17.84
N ALA A 257 14.46 -3.03 17.65
CA ALA A 257 15.09 -3.82 16.59
C ALA A 257 14.68 -3.36 15.18
N ALA A 258 13.41 -2.99 14.98
CA ALA A 258 12.93 -2.46 13.71
C ALA A 258 13.53 -1.08 13.42
N THR A 259 13.57 -0.21 14.44
CA THR A 259 14.22 1.10 14.36
C THR A 259 15.69 0.97 13.99
N GLN A 260 16.44 0.10 14.67
CA GLN A 260 17.85 -0.15 14.36
C GLN A 260 18.04 -0.68 12.94
N ALA A 261 17.23 -1.66 12.52
CA ALA A 261 17.32 -2.23 11.18
C ALA A 261 17.07 -1.19 10.07
N ILE A 262 16.14 -0.25 10.30
CA ILE A 262 15.88 0.88 9.37
C ILE A 262 17.08 1.82 9.32
N TYR A 263 17.66 2.20 10.47
CA TYR A 263 18.85 3.06 10.48
C TYR A 263 20.04 2.40 9.78
N ASP A 264 20.30 1.12 10.05
CA ASP A 264 21.37 0.36 9.40
C ASP A 264 21.16 0.25 7.88
N ALA A 265 19.92 0.19 7.42
CA ALA A 265 19.56 0.17 6.00
C ALA A 265 19.86 1.50 5.29
N LEU A 266 19.91 2.61 6.02
CA LEU A 266 20.18 3.95 5.46
C LEU A 266 21.61 4.43 5.73
N ALA A 267 22.29 3.88 6.73
CA ALA A 267 23.61 4.30 7.18
C ALA A 267 24.77 3.59 6.47
N GLY A 268 25.99 3.90 6.89
CA GLY A 268 27.22 3.29 6.39
C GLY A 268 27.67 3.83 5.03
N PRO A 269 28.32 3.01 4.17
CA PRO A 269 28.88 3.46 2.89
C PRO A 269 27.87 4.05 1.90
N ARG A 270 26.57 3.71 2.05
CA ARG A 270 25.47 4.22 1.24
C ARG A 270 24.89 5.54 1.72
N PHE A 271 25.25 6.01 2.92
CA PHE A 271 24.62 7.19 3.53
C PHE A 271 24.76 8.44 2.65
N GLU A 272 25.92 8.64 2.00
CA GLU A 272 26.11 9.76 1.06
C GLU A 272 25.14 9.70 -0.13
N LYS A 273 24.90 8.50 -0.69
CA LYS A 273 23.92 8.29 -1.77
C LYS A 273 22.50 8.54 -1.28
N VAL A 274 22.16 8.08 -0.07
CA VAL A 274 20.86 8.33 0.57
C VAL A 274 20.65 9.83 0.76
N GLN A 275 21.65 10.56 1.26
CA GLN A 275 21.59 12.02 1.41
C GLN A 275 21.52 12.77 0.08
N ALA A 276 22.11 12.23 -0.99
CA ALA A 276 21.95 12.81 -2.33
C ALA A 276 20.49 12.76 -2.81
N VAL A 277 19.73 11.75 -2.38
CA VAL A 277 18.30 11.58 -2.71
C VAL A 277 17.40 12.37 -1.76
N LEU A 278 17.60 12.21 -0.44
CA LEU A 278 16.69 12.73 0.58
C LEU A 278 17.10 14.11 1.14
N GLY A 279 18.35 14.53 0.94
CA GLY A 279 18.93 15.69 1.63
C GLY A 279 19.56 15.31 2.98
N ALA A 280 19.99 16.30 3.75
CA ALA A 280 20.50 16.06 5.10
C ALA A 280 19.32 15.77 6.06
N PRO A 281 19.42 14.74 6.92
CA PRO A 281 18.35 14.43 7.86
C PRO A 281 18.22 15.50 8.93
N SER A 282 16.98 15.87 9.25
CA SER A 282 16.63 16.64 10.43
C SER A 282 15.57 15.88 11.22
N GLU A 283 15.82 15.66 12.50
CA GLU A 283 14.80 15.06 13.36
C GLU A 283 13.66 16.05 13.64
N VAL A 284 12.43 15.54 13.68
CA VAL A 284 11.23 16.29 14.03
C VAL A 284 10.36 15.49 14.98
N GLN A 285 9.70 16.20 15.89
CA GLN A 285 8.61 15.68 16.72
C GLN A 285 7.30 16.07 16.02
N ILE A 286 6.53 15.10 15.50
CA ILE A 286 5.32 15.40 14.72
C ILE A 286 4.18 15.80 15.65
N ALA A 287 3.80 14.93 16.58
CA ALA A 287 2.86 15.21 17.65
C ALA A 287 3.64 15.76 18.84
N GLY A 288 3.30 16.95 19.33
CA GLY A 288 4.04 17.57 20.42
C GLY A 288 3.38 18.80 21.00
N ASN A 289 4.12 19.57 21.79
CA ASN A 289 3.60 20.68 22.61
C ASN A 289 2.84 21.74 21.81
N ASN A 290 3.15 21.91 20.52
CA ASN A 290 2.44 22.85 19.64
C ASN A 290 0.95 22.50 19.45
N LEU A 291 0.56 21.25 19.76
CA LEU A 291 -0.81 20.74 19.68
C LEU A 291 -1.38 20.38 21.06
N ALA A 292 -0.66 20.67 22.16
CA ALA A 292 -1.09 20.29 23.50
C ALA A 292 -2.38 21.00 23.93
N ALA A 293 -2.59 22.25 23.50
CA ALA A 293 -3.82 23.00 23.76
C ALA A 293 -5.07 22.33 23.14
N ASP A 294 -4.89 21.56 22.07
CA ASP A 294 -5.96 20.82 21.39
C ASP A 294 -6.06 19.35 21.88
N GLY A 295 -5.22 18.93 22.84
CA GLY A 295 -5.15 17.55 23.32
C GLY A 295 -4.55 16.57 22.30
N LEU A 296 -3.73 17.08 21.38
CA LEU A 296 -3.19 16.34 20.22
C LEU A 296 -1.66 16.21 20.27
N GLN A 297 -1.07 16.27 21.46
CA GLN A 297 0.38 16.16 21.67
C GLN A 297 0.93 14.74 21.51
N GLU A 298 0.08 13.72 21.44
CA GLU A 298 0.46 12.32 21.23
C GLU A 298 -0.24 11.72 20.00
N LEU A 299 0.46 10.83 19.29
CA LEU A 299 -0.11 10.09 18.16
C LEU A 299 -1.32 9.21 18.56
N SER A 300 -1.41 8.81 19.83
CA SER A 300 -2.56 8.07 20.38
C SER A 300 -3.88 8.85 20.23
N ALA A 301 -3.86 10.17 20.46
CA ALA A 301 -5.01 11.04 20.28
C ALA A 301 -5.39 11.19 18.79
N TRP A 302 -4.40 11.14 17.89
CA TRP A 302 -4.63 11.20 16.45
C TRP A 302 -5.31 9.93 15.95
N VAL A 303 -4.92 8.78 16.49
CA VAL A 303 -5.60 7.50 16.23
C VAL A 303 -7.06 7.55 16.65
N GLU A 304 -7.37 8.20 17.78
CA GLU A 304 -8.75 8.32 18.23
C GLU A 304 -9.60 9.19 17.29
N ALA A 305 -9.10 10.37 16.90
CA ALA A 305 -9.76 11.23 15.91
C ALA A 305 -10.01 10.50 14.57
N PHE A 306 -9.01 9.71 14.12
CA PHE A 306 -9.12 8.86 12.94
C PHE A 306 -10.22 7.81 13.12
N ARG A 307 -10.20 7.06 14.23
CA ARG A 307 -11.12 5.95 14.49
C ARG A 307 -12.57 6.39 14.63
N ILE A 308 -12.84 7.48 15.35
CA ILE A 308 -14.21 8.01 15.51
C ILE A 308 -14.76 8.42 14.14
N THR A 309 -13.99 9.19 13.37
CA THR A 309 -14.39 9.63 12.03
C THR A 309 -14.62 8.44 11.10
N GLN A 310 -13.69 7.48 11.08
CA GLN A 310 -13.78 6.27 10.28
C GLN A 310 -15.02 5.44 10.66
N ALA A 311 -15.21 5.16 11.95
CA ALA A 311 -16.32 4.35 12.44
C ALA A 311 -17.67 5.00 12.12
N TYR A 312 -17.79 6.31 12.30
CA TYR A 312 -18.99 7.05 11.92
C TYR A 312 -19.31 6.91 10.43
N GLU A 313 -18.34 7.13 9.54
CA GLU A 313 -18.53 7.01 8.09
C GLU A 313 -18.89 5.58 7.67
N ILE A 314 -18.25 4.57 8.28
CA ILE A 314 -18.58 3.16 8.05
C ILE A 314 -20.04 2.86 8.39
N TRP A 315 -20.55 3.40 9.50
CA TRP A 315 -21.94 3.17 9.90
C TRP A 315 -22.93 3.95 9.02
N GLN A 316 -22.59 5.15 8.58
CA GLN A 316 -23.39 5.90 7.61
C GLN A 316 -23.53 5.11 6.30
N GLU A 317 -22.44 4.52 5.83
CA GLU A 317 -22.41 3.79 4.57
C GLU A 317 -23.11 2.42 4.67
N HIS A 318 -22.76 1.63 5.69
CA HIS A 318 -23.11 0.21 5.74
C HIS A 318 -24.20 -0.11 6.76
N GLY A 319 -24.53 0.81 7.68
CA GLY A 319 -25.44 0.55 8.80
C GLY A 319 -26.86 0.15 8.39
N ALA A 320 -27.35 0.68 7.27
CA ALA A 320 -28.64 0.27 6.71
C ALA A 320 -28.62 -1.21 6.23
N TRP A 321 -27.58 -1.58 5.48
CA TRP A 321 -27.38 -2.97 5.03
C TRP A 321 -27.19 -3.92 6.21
N VAL A 322 -26.43 -3.53 7.24
CA VAL A 322 -26.25 -4.34 8.45
C VAL A 322 -27.58 -4.60 9.17
N LYS A 323 -28.42 -3.57 9.33
CA LYS A 323 -29.75 -3.72 9.96
C LYS A 323 -30.68 -4.62 9.16
N GLN A 324 -30.65 -4.50 7.83
CA GLN A 324 -31.52 -5.25 6.94
C GLN A 324 -31.09 -6.71 6.78
N SER A 325 -29.80 -6.94 6.56
CA SER A 325 -29.26 -8.25 6.16
C SER A 325 -28.76 -9.09 7.34
N GLN A 326 -28.56 -8.46 8.51
CA GLN A 326 -28.03 -9.10 9.72
C GLN A 326 -26.83 -10.03 9.43
N PRO A 327 -25.78 -9.51 8.78
CA PRO A 327 -24.65 -10.32 8.33
C PRO A 327 -23.94 -11.00 9.50
N HIS A 328 -23.46 -12.21 9.26
CA HIS A 328 -22.57 -12.88 10.22
C HIS A 328 -21.14 -12.34 10.05
N PHE A 329 -20.70 -11.48 10.97
CA PHE A 329 -19.36 -10.92 10.98
C PHE A 329 -18.36 -11.79 11.74
N GLY A 330 -17.09 -11.74 11.34
CA GLY A 330 -15.99 -12.22 12.15
C GLY A 330 -15.85 -11.43 13.47
N PRO A 331 -15.33 -12.04 14.56
CA PRO A 331 -15.36 -11.45 15.91
C PRO A 331 -14.85 -10.00 16.00
N GLY A 332 -13.68 -9.70 15.44
CA GLY A 332 -13.10 -8.36 15.49
C GLY A 332 -13.81 -7.33 14.60
N VAL A 333 -14.51 -7.76 13.55
CA VAL A 333 -15.31 -6.87 12.69
C VAL A 333 -16.66 -6.59 13.35
N ALA A 334 -17.27 -7.59 13.98
CA ALA A 334 -18.51 -7.45 14.75
C ALA A 334 -18.38 -6.38 15.85
N ASP A 335 -17.31 -6.45 16.65
CA ASP A 335 -17.04 -5.47 17.72
C ASP A 335 -16.89 -4.04 17.18
N ARG A 336 -16.25 -3.88 16.02
CA ARG A 336 -16.04 -2.57 15.39
C ARG A 336 -17.32 -2.01 14.78
N PHE A 337 -18.18 -2.84 14.20
CA PHE A 337 -19.49 -2.42 13.72
C PHE A 337 -20.44 -2.07 14.86
N LYS A 338 -20.37 -2.80 15.98
CA LYS A 338 -21.09 -2.44 17.20
C LYS A 338 -20.68 -1.05 17.69
N MET A 339 -19.37 -0.82 17.87
CA MET A 339 -18.86 0.51 18.24
C MET A 339 -19.27 1.58 17.23
N ALA A 340 -19.15 1.31 15.92
CA ALA A 340 -19.51 2.25 14.87
C ALA A 340 -20.99 2.67 14.95
N SER A 341 -21.88 1.75 15.34
CA SER A 341 -23.30 2.04 15.52
C SER A 341 -23.63 2.96 16.71
N GLU A 342 -22.69 3.09 17.65
CA GLU A 342 -22.85 3.86 18.89
C GLU A 342 -22.23 5.27 18.78
N ILE A 343 -21.41 5.54 17.76
CA ILE A 343 -20.78 6.86 17.57
C ILE A 343 -21.85 7.93 17.28
N THR A 344 -21.87 8.94 18.13
CA THR A 344 -22.78 10.07 18.04
C THR A 344 -22.30 11.12 17.03
N GLN A 345 -23.23 11.96 16.57
CA GLN A 345 -22.87 13.11 15.72
C GLN A 345 -21.95 14.10 16.44
N GLN A 346 -22.09 14.26 17.76
CA GLN A 346 -21.25 15.16 18.55
C GLN A 346 -19.80 14.66 18.62
N GLU A 347 -19.59 13.37 18.87
CA GLU A 347 -18.25 12.76 18.86
C GLU A 347 -17.62 12.89 17.48
N GLN A 348 -18.39 12.65 16.41
CA GLN A 348 -17.90 12.83 15.04
C GLN A 348 -17.49 14.29 14.76
N GLN A 349 -18.26 15.28 15.19
CA GLN A 349 -17.93 16.70 14.98
C GLN A 349 -16.65 17.11 15.72
N ALA A 350 -16.46 16.61 16.94
CA ALA A 350 -15.23 16.81 17.70
C ALA A 350 -14.03 16.17 17.01
N ALA A 351 -14.15 14.92 16.56
CA ALA A 351 -13.11 14.21 15.84
C ALA A 351 -12.79 14.86 14.48
N ALA A 352 -13.78 15.39 13.76
CA ALA A 352 -13.57 16.13 12.52
C ALA A 352 -12.78 17.43 12.75
N THR A 353 -13.06 18.15 13.84
CA THR A 353 -12.31 19.35 14.23
C THR A 353 -10.85 19.00 14.53
N GLN A 354 -10.61 17.92 15.29
CA GLN A 354 -9.26 17.42 15.56
C GLN A 354 -8.53 17.00 14.28
N ARG A 355 -9.21 16.28 13.38
CA ARG A 355 -8.66 15.90 12.07
C ARG A 355 -8.21 17.12 11.27
N ASP A 356 -8.99 18.18 11.24
CA ASP A 356 -8.64 19.39 10.48
C ASP A 356 -7.43 20.12 11.09
N ARG A 357 -7.32 20.15 12.42
CA ARG A 357 -6.12 20.64 13.13
C ARG A 357 -4.88 19.82 12.77
N ILE A 358 -4.97 18.49 12.85
CA ILE A 358 -3.87 17.58 12.49
C ILE A 358 -3.47 17.77 11.02
N LYS A 359 -4.45 17.82 10.11
CA LYS A 359 -4.23 18.03 8.68
C LYS A 359 -3.48 19.32 8.41
N GLN A 360 -3.90 20.43 9.02
CA GLN A 360 -3.22 21.73 8.86
C GLN A 360 -1.79 21.66 9.38
N HIS A 361 -1.58 21.12 10.58
CA HIS A 361 -0.27 21.00 11.21
C HIS A 361 0.71 20.17 10.37
N VAL A 362 0.32 18.95 9.97
CA VAL A 362 1.20 18.06 9.20
C VAL A 362 1.52 18.66 7.83
N ARG A 363 0.53 19.29 7.17
CA ARG A 363 0.78 19.96 5.88
C ARG A 363 1.71 21.16 6.03
N GLN A 364 1.61 21.91 7.12
CA GLN A 364 2.54 23.01 7.42
C GLN A 364 3.96 22.51 7.71
N LEU A 365 4.11 21.41 8.45
CA LEU A 365 5.40 20.78 8.74
C LEU A 365 6.13 20.34 7.47
N LEU A 366 5.39 19.76 6.51
CA LEU A 366 5.95 19.33 5.24
C LEU A 366 6.21 20.51 4.30
N GLY A 367 5.33 21.52 4.27
CA GLY A 367 5.39 22.58 3.27
C GLY A 367 5.28 22.00 1.86
N SER A 368 6.10 22.50 0.93
CA SER A 368 6.14 22.02 -0.47
C SER A 368 7.33 21.10 -0.76
N ASP A 369 8.22 20.86 0.20
CA ASP A 369 9.51 20.18 -0.01
C ASP A 369 9.85 19.11 1.04
N GLY A 370 9.07 19.00 2.12
CA GLY A 370 9.33 18.09 3.21
C GLY A 370 9.03 16.64 2.83
N LEU A 371 9.98 15.75 3.11
CA LEU A 371 9.75 14.30 3.09
C LEU A 371 9.93 13.75 4.49
N LEU A 372 8.84 13.27 5.06
CA LEU A 372 8.81 12.71 6.41
C LEU A 372 9.04 11.20 6.37
N ALA A 373 10.14 10.76 6.96
CA ALA A 373 10.54 9.38 7.11
C ALA A 373 10.08 8.82 8.46
N LEU A 374 9.46 7.64 8.42
CA LEU A 374 8.95 6.93 9.59
C LEU A 374 8.90 5.42 9.33
N PRO A 375 8.93 4.57 10.37
CA PRO A 375 8.61 3.15 10.23
C PRO A 375 7.21 2.97 9.63
N THR A 376 7.05 2.01 8.73
CA THR A 376 5.72 1.72 8.15
C THR A 376 4.82 0.96 9.14
N ALA A 377 5.44 0.13 9.99
CA ALA A 377 4.82 -0.65 11.03
C ALA A 377 5.69 -0.65 12.29
N PRO A 378 5.15 -0.98 13.48
CA PRO A 378 5.94 -1.02 14.71
C PRO A 378 7.08 -2.04 14.64
N GLY A 379 6.87 -3.15 13.94
CA GLY A 379 7.85 -4.21 13.80
C GLY A 379 7.53 -5.12 12.62
N PRO A 380 8.22 -6.28 12.50
CA PRO A 380 7.86 -7.29 11.51
C PRO A 380 6.46 -7.85 11.76
N ALA A 381 5.93 -8.59 10.78
CA ALA A 381 4.63 -9.24 10.91
C ALA A 381 4.53 -10.08 12.20
N ILE A 382 3.36 -10.10 12.84
CA ILE A 382 3.10 -10.97 14.00
C ILE A 382 2.60 -12.34 13.56
N ALA A 383 2.72 -13.35 14.43
CA ALA A 383 2.26 -14.71 14.15
C ALA A 383 0.75 -14.75 13.88
N CYS A 384 0.29 -15.62 12.99
CA CYS A 384 -1.14 -15.75 12.66
C CYS A 384 -2.00 -16.19 13.87
N ASP A 385 -1.41 -16.93 14.80
CA ASP A 385 -2.03 -17.43 16.03
C ASP A 385 -1.80 -16.53 17.24
N ALA A 386 -1.23 -15.33 17.04
CA ALA A 386 -1.02 -14.36 18.12
C ALA A 386 -2.34 -14.05 18.83
N MET A 387 -2.29 -13.98 20.17
CA MET A 387 -3.47 -13.71 21.01
C MET A 387 -4.14 -12.39 20.61
N GLN A 388 -5.47 -12.32 20.73
CA GLN A 388 -6.26 -11.15 20.35
C GLN A 388 -5.76 -9.84 20.99
N GLN A 389 -5.32 -9.89 22.25
CA GLN A 389 -4.76 -8.73 22.93
C GLN A 389 -3.49 -8.22 22.24
N GLN A 390 -2.56 -9.12 21.91
CA GLN A 390 -1.32 -8.78 21.21
C GLN A 390 -1.61 -8.20 19.82
N GLN A 391 -2.57 -8.79 19.09
CA GLN A 391 -3.00 -8.24 17.80
C GLN A 391 -3.58 -6.82 17.95
N ASN A 392 -4.36 -6.58 19.00
CA ASN A 392 -4.97 -5.28 19.26
C ASN A 392 -3.93 -4.21 19.64
N GLU A 393 -2.96 -4.55 20.48
CA GLU A 393 -1.84 -3.67 20.85
C GLU A 393 -0.99 -3.32 19.63
N PHE A 394 -0.61 -4.33 18.85
CA PHE A 394 0.14 -4.14 17.62
C PHE A 394 -0.65 -3.30 16.59
N ARG A 395 -1.96 -3.52 16.47
CA ARG A 395 -2.86 -2.69 15.63
C ARG A 395 -2.89 -1.23 16.08
N LYS A 396 -2.86 -0.94 17.38
CA LYS A 396 -2.79 0.45 17.87
C LYS A 396 -1.50 1.11 17.40
N GLY A 397 -0.36 0.44 17.56
CA GLY A 397 0.92 0.93 17.06
C GLY A 397 0.93 1.14 15.54
N LEU A 398 0.36 0.20 14.77
CA LEU A 398 0.18 0.37 13.33
C LEU A 398 -0.60 1.65 13.01
N LEU A 399 -1.76 1.85 13.63
CA LEU A 399 -2.58 3.03 13.39
C LEU A 399 -1.88 4.33 13.78
N SER A 400 -1.08 4.35 14.86
CA SER A 400 -0.29 5.53 15.24
C SER A 400 0.66 5.98 14.12
N LEU A 401 1.22 5.03 13.37
CA LEU A 401 2.11 5.31 12.25
C LEU A 401 1.34 5.61 10.96
N THR A 402 0.28 4.85 10.67
CA THR A 402 -0.39 4.90 9.37
C THR A 402 -1.49 5.95 9.28
N CYS A 403 -2.05 6.43 10.40
CA CYS A 403 -3.12 7.44 10.37
C CYS A 403 -2.63 8.82 9.94
N ILE A 404 -1.32 9.12 10.06
CA ILE A 404 -0.73 10.43 9.76
C ILE A 404 -1.07 10.89 8.33
N ALA A 405 -0.73 10.08 7.32
CA ALA A 405 -1.07 10.37 5.93
C ALA A 405 -2.57 10.25 5.62
N GLY A 406 -3.30 9.44 6.40
CA GLY A 406 -4.76 9.32 6.35
C GLY A 406 -5.43 10.65 6.70
N LEU A 407 -5.20 11.11 7.91
CA LEU A 407 -5.74 12.35 8.49
C LEU A 407 -5.39 13.58 7.65
N ALA A 408 -4.15 13.65 7.17
CA ALA A 408 -3.68 14.78 6.37
C ALA A 408 -3.98 14.67 4.86
N GLY A 409 -4.52 13.53 4.39
CA GLY A 409 -4.80 13.28 2.97
C GLY A 409 -3.56 13.33 2.09
N LEU A 410 -2.45 12.78 2.57
CA LEU A 410 -1.12 12.86 1.93
C LEU A 410 -0.73 11.56 1.24
N PRO A 411 0.12 11.63 0.20
CA PRO A 411 0.74 10.46 -0.39
C PRO A 411 1.81 9.88 0.54
N GLN A 412 1.89 8.55 0.58
CA GLN A 412 2.90 7.82 1.35
C GLN A 412 3.32 6.55 0.60
N VAL A 413 4.63 6.39 0.42
CA VAL A 413 5.23 5.18 -0.16
C VAL A 413 5.89 4.36 0.94
N THR A 414 5.69 3.04 0.94
CA THR A 414 6.45 2.08 1.75
C THR A 414 7.52 1.42 0.90
N LEU A 415 8.73 1.28 1.45
CA LEU A 415 9.89 0.65 0.82
C LEU A 415 10.39 -0.51 1.71
N PRO A 416 10.61 -1.71 1.15
CA PRO A 416 11.08 -2.88 1.90
C PRO A 416 12.61 -2.86 2.05
N LEU A 417 13.14 -1.94 2.87
CA LEU A 417 14.59 -1.68 2.96
C LEU A 417 15.29 -2.41 4.11
N ALA A 418 14.55 -2.87 5.12
CA ALA A 418 15.09 -3.42 6.35
C ALA A 418 14.52 -4.81 6.67
N ALA A 419 15.16 -5.49 7.62
CA ALA A 419 14.74 -6.80 8.09
C ALA A 419 15.10 -7.02 9.55
N VAL A 420 14.23 -7.73 10.28
CA VAL A 420 14.48 -8.23 11.64
C VAL A 420 14.25 -9.73 11.63
N ASP A 421 15.26 -10.51 12.04
CA ASP A 421 15.23 -11.98 12.05
C ASP A 421 14.77 -12.62 10.73
N GLY A 422 15.19 -12.00 9.62
CA GLY A 422 14.78 -12.46 8.29
C GLY A 422 13.29 -12.23 7.98
N MET A 423 12.65 -11.26 8.63
CA MET A 423 11.32 -10.79 8.27
C MET A 423 11.39 -9.33 7.79
N PRO A 424 10.65 -8.96 6.73
CA PRO A 424 10.66 -7.59 6.23
C PRO A 424 10.22 -6.53 7.23
N VAL A 425 10.89 -5.37 7.19
CA VAL A 425 10.51 -4.14 7.89
C VAL A 425 10.56 -2.98 6.88
N GLY A 426 9.46 -2.26 6.74
CA GLY A 426 9.31 -1.19 5.76
C GLY A 426 9.65 0.19 6.33
N LEU A 427 10.37 0.99 5.55
CA LEU A 427 10.48 2.44 5.76
C LEU A 427 9.41 3.14 4.92
N SER A 428 8.68 4.06 5.52
CA SER A 428 7.75 4.93 4.80
C SER A 428 8.32 6.32 4.57
N LEU A 429 7.96 6.91 3.43
CA LEU A 429 8.16 8.33 3.14
C LEU A 429 6.80 8.98 2.87
N ILE A 430 6.48 10.05 3.59
CA ILE A 430 5.27 10.88 3.39
C ILE A 430 5.71 12.18 2.72
N GLY A 431 5.08 12.52 1.60
CA GLY A 431 5.32 13.77 0.87
C GLY A 431 4.14 14.76 0.97
N PRO A 432 4.30 15.99 0.46
CA PRO A 432 3.21 16.96 0.37
C PRO A 432 2.05 16.45 -0.51
N ALA A 433 0.84 16.96 -0.29
CA ALA A 433 -0.31 16.61 -1.13
C ALA A 433 -0.02 16.96 -2.60
N GLY A 434 -0.19 16.00 -3.51
CA GLY A 434 0.12 16.16 -4.93
C GLY A 434 1.56 15.90 -5.34
N SER A 435 2.41 15.42 -4.43
CA SER A 435 3.79 15.04 -4.74
C SER A 435 3.95 13.58 -5.19
N ASP A 436 2.87 12.86 -5.52
CA ASP A 436 2.90 11.41 -5.70
C ASP A 436 3.93 10.93 -6.74
N GLU A 437 4.05 11.61 -7.89
CA GLU A 437 5.04 11.27 -8.93
C GLU A 437 6.46 11.47 -8.43
N GLN A 438 6.71 12.58 -7.73
CA GLN A 438 8.02 12.87 -7.15
C GLN A 438 8.35 11.87 -6.05
N LEU A 439 7.36 11.44 -5.27
CA LEU A 439 7.52 10.43 -4.24
C LEU A 439 7.86 9.05 -4.85
N LEU A 440 7.28 8.71 -6.00
CA LEU A 440 7.64 7.51 -6.77
C LEU A 440 9.05 7.61 -7.37
N GLU A 441 9.45 8.79 -7.90
CA GLU A 441 10.81 9.04 -8.37
C GLU A 441 11.83 8.87 -7.22
N VAL A 442 11.55 9.44 -6.05
CA VAL A 442 12.37 9.29 -4.84
C VAL A 442 12.43 7.81 -4.41
N ALA A 443 11.34 7.07 -4.49
CA ALA A 443 11.34 5.66 -4.14
C ALA A 443 12.26 4.83 -5.04
N VAL A 444 12.27 5.10 -6.35
CA VAL A 444 13.18 4.47 -7.32
C VAL A 444 14.64 4.82 -7.01
N GLN A 445 14.93 6.10 -6.78
CA GLN A 445 16.29 6.56 -6.49
C GLN A 445 16.82 6.02 -5.16
N LEU A 446 15.99 6.03 -4.11
CA LEU A 446 16.35 5.50 -2.80
C LEU A 446 16.54 3.98 -2.85
N ALA A 447 15.66 3.27 -3.56
CA ALA A 447 15.82 1.84 -3.79
C ALA A 447 17.15 1.53 -4.48
N ALA A 448 17.60 2.33 -5.46
CA ALA A 448 18.92 2.13 -6.05
C ALA A 448 20.07 2.48 -5.07
N ALA A 449 19.93 3.58 -4.32
CA ALA A 449 20.96 4.07 -3.41
C ALA A 449 21.32 3.08 -2.28
N VAL A 450 20.38 2.25 -1.84
CA VAL A 450 20.57 1.30 -0.73
C VAL A 450 21.01 -0.11 -1.17
N GLN A 451 21.02 -0.39 -2.48
CA GLN A 451 21.38 -1.71 -3.04
C GLN A 451 22.88 -1.87 -3.30
N ASP A 452 23.57 -0.75 -3.52
CA ASP A 452 25.02 -0.66 -3.62
C ASP A 452 25.69 -0.56 -2.24
#